data_AF-A0A9E0RNE2-F1
#
_entry.id   AF-A0A9E0RNE2-F1
#
_cell.length_a   1.000
_cell.length_b   1.000
_cell.length_c   1.000
_cell.angle_alpha   90.00
_cell.angle_beta   90.00
_cell.angle_gamma   90.00
#
_symmetry.space_group_name_H-M   'P 1'
#
loop_
_entity.id
_entity.type
_entity.pdbx_description
1 polymer ?
#
loop_
_entity_poly.entity_id
_entity_poly.type
_entity_poly.pdbx_seq_one_letter_code
_entity_poly.pdbx_strand_id
1 'polypeptide(L)'
;VLLCNGMGLAEAVAPLIGKAQLVMGSTTSGCRRSSEGELIVSGDGRTQLGMLDSSPAPTWLSPWRHGVPEFEWETDIRSVLLGKVALNAVINPLTALHGVTNGDLMQPPLRAITEDVIKEVQSLLCSADAGEIASALPTQVRAVCDSTAANHSSMRVDMESGKRTEIDAIVGWLLSRFTPHPPATPILSELYDAVKKRESEVLGA
;
A
#
# COMPACT_ATOMS: atom_id res chain seq x y z
N VAL A 1 13.52 -7.08 -9.54
CA VAL A 1 13.01 -5.94 -8.75
C VAL A 1 11.50 -6.07 -8.70
N LEU A 2 10.88 -6.01 -7.52
CA LEU A 2 9.43 -5.99 -7.35
C LEU A 2 9.00 -4.58 -6.92
N LEU A 3 8.11 -3.96 -7.69
CA LEU A 3 7.51 -2.65 -7.43
C LEU A 3 5.98 -2.75 -7.24
N CYS A 4 5.49 -3.95 -6.95
CA CYS A 4 4.08 -4.17 -6.69
C CYS A 4 3.68 -3.53 -5.36
N ASN A 5 2.46 -3.02 -5.29
CA ASN A 5 1.88 -2.60 -4.03
C ASN A 5 1.59 -3.81 -3.12
N GLY A 6 1.38 -3.51 -1.83
CA GLY A 6 1.14 -4.54 -0.82
C GLY A 6 2.41 -5.28 -0.40
N MET A 7 2.23 -6.33 0.39
CA MET A 7 3.28 -7.24 0.85
C MET A 7 2.84 -8.69 0.64
N GLY A 8 3.78 -9.65 0.75
CA GLY A 8 3.53 -11.08 0.54
C GLY A 8 4.02 -11.62 -0.81
N LEU A 9 4.13 -10.79 -1.84
CA LEU A 9 4.64 -11.23 -3.15
C LEU A 9 6.12 -11.63 -3.09
N ALA A 10 6.92 -10.95 -2.27
CA ALA A 10 8.34 -11.24 -2.12
C ALA A 10 8.56 -12.69 -1.66
N GLU A 11 7.79 -13.11 -0.66
CA GLU A 11 7.81 -14.44 -0.07
C GLU A 11 7.34 -15.50 -1.07
N ALA A 12 6.33 -15.18 -1.88
CA ALA A 12 5.84 -16.07 -2.93
C ALA A 12 6.84 -16.23 -4.09
N VAL A 13 7.58 -15.18 -4.43
CA VAL A 13 8.52 -15.15 -5.56
C VAL A 13 9.91 -15.65 -5.17
N ALA A 14 10.35 -15.47 -3.92
CA ALA A 14 11.66 -15.91 -3.42
C ALA A 14 12.05 -17.36 -3.82
N PRO A 15 11.18 -18.38 -3.69
CA PRO A 15 11.55 -19.75 -4.11
C PRO A 15 11.62 -19.95 -5.63
N LEU A 16 11.10 -19.01 -6.44
CA LEU A 16 10.97 -19.14 -7.89
C LEU A 16 12.16 -18.52 -8.66
N ILE A 17 12.96 -17.67 -8.02
CA ILE A 17 13.99 -16.86 -8.69
C ILE A 17 15.39 -17.49 -8.70
N GLY A 18 15.54 -18.70 -8.14
CA GLY A 18 16.80 -19.44 -8.11
C GLY A 18 17.90 -18.67 -7.36
N LYS A 19 18.97 -18.29 -8.09
CA LYS A 19 20.12 -17.55 -7.54
C LYS A 19 20.03 -16.03 -7.74
N ALA A 20 18.95 -15.51 -8.32
CA ALA A 20 18.81 -14.08 -8.54
C ALA A 20 18.62 -13.33 -7.20
N GLN A 21 19.09 -12.08 -7.15
CA GLN A 21 18.86 -11.21 -6.00
C GLN A 21 17.45 -10.62 -6.06
N LEU A 22 16.69 -10.76 -4.97
CA LEU A 22 15.38 -10.12 -4.84
C LEU A 22 15.54 -8.71 -4.28
N VAL A 23 15.17 -7.72 -5.09
CA VAL A 23 15.12 -6.31 -4.70
C VAL A 23 13.67 -5.88 -4.65
N MET A 24 13.29 -5.28 -3.53
CA MET A 24 11.97 -4.72 -3.29
C MET A 24 12.00 -3.22 -3.54
N GLY A 25 10.85 -2.66 -3.88
CA GLY A 25 10.75 -1.23 -4.07
C GLY A 25 9.36 -0.68 -3.83
N SER A 26 9.35 0.60 -3.46
CA SER A 26 8.15 1.41 -3.37
C SER A 26 8.36 2.64 -4.26
N THR A 27 7.30 3.03 -4.98
CA THR A 27 7.28 4.28 -5.72
C THR A 27 6.00 5.05 -5.40
N THR A 28 6.13 6.38 -5.36
CA THR A 28 5.01 7.33 -5.35
C THR A 28 4.85 8.04 -6.70
N SER A 29 5.69 7.71 -7.69
CA SER A 29 5.55 8.23 -9.05
C SER A 29 4.24 7.76 -9.65
N GLY A 30 3.49 8.68 -10.24
CA GLY A 30 2.21 8.40 -10.87
C GLY A 30 2.39 8.22 -12.37
N CYS A 31 1.78 7.18 -12.93
CA CYS A 31 1.64 7.05 -14.38
C CYS A 31 0.26 6.49 -14.70
N ARG A 32 -0.40 7.09 -15.69
CA ARG A 32 -1.67 6.57 -16.24
C ARG A 32 -1.50 6.23 -17.70
N ARG A 33 -2.26 5.24 -18.17
CA ARG A 33 -2.33 4.88 -19.58
C ARG A 33 -3.52 5.56 -20.23
N SER A 34 -3.33 6.23 -21.37
CA SER A 34 -4.43 6.81 -22.15
C SER A 34 -5.25 5.72 -22.87
N SER A 35 -6.38 6.11 -23.44
CA SER A 35 -7.18 5.27 -24.34
C SER A 35 -6.38 4.78 -25.55
N GLU A 36 -5.45 5.59 -26.06
CA GLU A 36 -4.56 5.23 -27.19
C GLU A 36 -3.37 4.36 -26.76
N GLY A 37 -3.23 4.11 -25.45
CA GLY A 37 -2.17 3.28 -24.91
C GLY A 37 -0.88 4.02 -24.54
N GLU A 38 -0.88 5.34 -24.62
CA GLU A 38 0.25 6.19 -24.23
C GLU A 38 0.41 6.24 -22.71
N LEU A 39 1.66 6.24 -22.22
CA LEU A 39 1.98 6.41 -20.81
C LEU A 39 2.14 7.89 -20.51
N ILE A 40 1.26 8.43 -19.67
CA ILE A 40 1.26 9.82 -19.24
C ILE A 40 1.76 9.85 -17.79
N VAL A 41 2.90 10.49 -17.55
CA VAL A 41 3.41 10.74 -16.20
C VAL A 41 2.47 11.71 -15.50
N SER A 42 1.95 11.30 -14.34
CA SER A 42 1.02 12.08 -13.54
C SER A 42 1.63 12.61 -12.24
N GLY A 43 2.90 12.30 -11.96
CA GLY A 43 3.68 12.90 -10.87
C GLY A 43 5.07 12.31 -10.73
N ASP A 44 6.08 13.17 -10.52
CA ASP A 44 7.52 12.85 -10.47
C ASP A 44 7.99 12.22 -9.14
N GLY A 45 7.10 11.51 -8.43
CA GLY A 45 7.32 11.03 -7.06
C GLY A 45 8.59 10.20 -6.85
N ARG A 46 8.90 9.93 -5.58
CA ARG A 46 10.11 9.24 -5.13
C ARG A 46 10.04 7.72 -5.37
N THR A 47 11.16 7.12 -5.73
CA THR A 47 11.33 5.67 -5.83
C THR A 47 12.43 5.19 -4.87
N GLN A 48 12.07 4.25 -4.00
CA GLN A 48 12.97 3.67 -3.01
C GLN A 48 13.13 2.17 -3.30
N LEU A 49 14.36 1.69 -3.37
CA LEU A 49 14.68 0.26 -3.51
C LEU A 49 15.50 -0.25 -2.33
N GLY A 50 15.38 -1.53 -2.01
CA GLY A 50 16.27 -2.20 -1.07
C GLY A 50 16.10 -3.71 -1.06
N MET A 51 16.85 -4.38 -0.20
CA MET A 51 16.75 -5.83 0.03
C MET A 51 16.21 -6.10 1.43
N LEU A 52 15.47 -7.21 1.59
CA LEU A 52 14.88 -7.59 2.89
C LEU A 52 15.93 -8.00 3.94
N ASP A 53 17.16 -8.28 3.52
CA ASP A 53 18.29 -8.60 4.38
C ASP A 53 19.12 -7.36 4.80
N SER A 54 18.61 -6.16 4.50
CA SER A 54 19.27 -4.89 4.79
C SER A 54 20.65 -4.71 4.16
N SER A 55 20.92 -5.40 3.05
CA SER A 55 22.17 -5.26 2.31
C SER A 55 22.41 -3.82 1.82
N PRO A 56 23.68 -3.37 1.76
CA PRO A 56 24.03 -2.08 1.20
C PRO A 56 23.74 -2.02 -0.31
N ALA A 57 23.72 -0.79 -0.85
CA ALA A 57 23.45 -0.56 -2.26
C ALA A 57 24.40 -1.36 -3.16
N PRO A 58 23.88 -2.18 -4.10
CA PRO A 58 24.73 -2.95 -4.99
C PRO A 58 25.40 -2.05 -6.04
N THR A 59 26.55 -2.49 -6.54
CA THR A 59 27.34 -1.71 -7.53
C THR A 59 26.59 -1.51 -8.85
N TRP A 60 25.73 -2.44 -9.24
CA TRP A 60 24.91 -2.34 -10.44
C TRP A 60 23.79 -1.29 -10.34
N LEU A 61 23.56 -0.67 -9.17
CA LEU A 61 22.48 0.30 -8.96
C LEU A 61 22.69 1.65 -9.66
N SER A 62 23.93 1.97 -10.06
CA SER A 62 24.28 3.27 -10.64
C SER A 62 23.36 3.73 -11.78
N PRO A 63 22.98 2.89 -12.77
CA PRO A 63 22.08 3.31 -13.84
C PRO A 63 20.68 3.71 -13.35
N TRP A 64 20.18 3.13 -12.26
CA TRP A 64 18.89 3.51 -11.67
C TRP A 64 18.92 4.93 -11.09
N ARG A 65 20.02 5.29 -10.41
CA ARG A 65 20.21 6.64 -9.86
C ARG A 65 20.24 7.73 -10.93
N HIS A 66 20.65 7.38 -12.16
CA HIS A 66 20.68 8.31 -13.29
C HIS A 66 19.37 8.33 -14.07
N GLY A 67 18.68 7.20 -14.16
CA GLY A 67 17.47 7.03 -14.99
C GLY A 67 16.15 7.28 -14.27
N VAL A 68 16.13 7.27 -12.94
CA VAL A 68 14.91 7.44 -12.13
C VAL A 68 15.02 8.72 -11.29
N PRO A 69 14.11 9.71 -11.49
CA PRO A 69 14.02 10.88 -10.63
C PRO A 69 13.78 10.50 -9.17
N GLU A 70 14.33 11.28 -8.24
CA GLU A 70 14.18 11.09 -6.78
C GLU A 70 14.32 9.62 -6.34
N PHE A 71 15.47 9.03 -6.67
CA PHE A 71 15.77 7.63 -6.40
C PHE A 71 16.65 7.45 -5.16
N GLU A 72 16.30 6.50 -4.29
CA GLU A 72 17.07 6.16 -3.09
C GLU A 72 17.21 4.66 -2.84
N TRP A 73 18.35 4.26 -2.27
CA TRP A 73 18.52 2.91 -1.73
C TRP A 73 18.27 2.92 -0.22
N GLU A 74 17.36 2.07 0.23
CA GLU A 74 16.94 1.94 1.62
C GLU A 74 17.52 0.66 2.22
N THR A 75 18.30 0.81 3.27
CA THR A 75 18.77 -0.32 4.09
C THR A 75 17.64 -0.93 4.91
N ASP A 76 16.59 -0.15 5.20
CA ASP A 76 15.34 -0.62 5.80
C ASP A 76 14.15 -0.42 4.85
N ILE A 77 14.20 -1.11 3.72
CA ILE A 77 13.09 -1.13 2.76
C ILE A 77 11.82 -1.74 3.37
N ARG A 78 11.94 -2.59 4.40
CA ARG A 78 10.80 -3.24 5.04
C ARG A 78 9.92 -2.21 5.73
N SER A 79 10.50 -1.27 6.48
CA SER A 79 9.75 -0.18 7.11
C SER A 79 9.08 0.73 6.10
N VAL A 80 9.72 1.00 4.96
CA VAL A 80 9.14 1.79 3.86
C VAL A 80 7.90 1.11 3.27
N LEU A 81 8.01 -0.19 2.96
CA LEU A 81 6.90 -0.97 2.42
C LEU A 81 5.76 -1.09 3.44
N LEU A 82 6.10 -1.36 4.70
CA LEU A 82 5.12 -1.49 5.77
C LEU A 82 4.36 -0.18 6.02
N GLY A 83 5.05 0.97 6.02
CA GLY A 83 4.40 2.27 6.12
C GLY A 83 3.41 2.52 4.99
N LYS A 84 3.78 2.18 3.74
CA LYS A 84 2.87 2.28 2.59
C LYS A 84 1.68 1.32 2.71
N VAL A 85 1.90 0.09 3.15
CA VAL A 85 0.80 -0.87 3.40
C VAL A 85 -0.13 -0.37 4.48
N ALA A 86 0.38 0.17 5.59
CA ALA A 86 -0.44 0.71 6.66
C ALA A 86 -1.31 1.88 6.19
N LEU A 87 -0.73 2.81 5.41
CA LEU A 87 -1.50 3.91 4.80
C LEU A 87 -2.60 3.40 3.87
N ASN A 88 -2.25 2.51 2.96
CA ASN A 88 -3.19 1.97 2.00
C ASN A 88 -4.28 1.11 2.67
N ALA A 89 -3.97 0.43 3.78
CA ALA A 89 -4.94 -0.36 4.54
C ALA A 89 -6.06 0.50 5.15
N VAL A 90 -5.76 1.75 5.48
CA VAL A 90 -6.77 2.72 5.95
C VAL A 90 -7.53 3.30 4.76
N ILE A 91 -6.82 3.85 3.77
CA ILE A 91 -7.44 4.71 2.74
C ILE A 91 -8.17 3.89 1.66
N ASN A 92 -7.53 2.83 1.16
CA ASN A 92 -7.98 2.17 -0.07
C ASN A 92 -9.30 1.40 0.11
N PRO A 93 -9.50 0.58 1.18
CA PRO A 93 -10.76 -0.13 1.39
C PRO A 93 -11.94 0.83 1.59
N LEU A 94 -11.77 1.88 2.40
CA LEU A 94 -12.83 2.84 2.69
C LEU A 94 -13.27 3.60 1.44
N THR A 95 -12.31 4.12 0.66
CA THR A 95 -12.63 4.83 -0.60
C THR A 95 -13.28 3.92 -1.63
N ALA A 96 -12.85 2.65 -1.72
CA ALA A 96 -13.43 1.68 -2.64
C ALA A 96 -14.88 1.31 -2.27
N LEU A 97 -15.14 1.02 -1.00
CA LEU A 97 -16.48 0.64 -0.52
C LEU A 97 -17.48 1.79 -0.56
N HIS A 98 -17.05 3.00 -0.22
CA HIS A 98 -17.93 4.17 -0.17
C HIS A 98 -18.00 4.93 -1.50
N GLY A 99 -17.14 4.64 -2.48
CA GLY A 99 -17.11 5.34 -3.76
C GLY A 99 -16.76 6.82 -3.63
N VAL A 100 -15.89 7.18 -2.68
CA VAL A 100 -15.53 8.56 -2.34
C VAL A 100 -14.08 8.91 -2.70
N THR A 101 -13.75 10.19 -2.72
CA THR A 101 -12.37 10.66 -2.92
C THR A 101 -11.54 10.49 -1.65
N ASN A 102 -10.21 10.61 -1.74
CA ASN A 102 -9.36 10.49 -0.55
C ASN A 102 -9.69 11.57 0.50
N GLY A 103 -10.04 12.79 0.08
CA GLY A 103 -10.35 13.90 0.99
C GLY A 103 -11.63 13.69 1.80
N ASP A 104 -12.61 13.00 1.22
CA ASP A 104 -13.91 12.73 1.85
C ASP A 104 -13.78 11.86 3.13
N LEU A 105 -12.71 11.06 3.23
CA LEU A 105 -12.44 10.25 4.43
C LEU A 105 -12.22 11.10 5.69
N MET A 106 -11.75 12.34 5.52
CA MET A 106 -11.52 13.28 6.64
C MET A 106 -12.77 14.07 7.01
N GLN A 107 -13.90 13.83 6.34
CA GLN A 107 -15.17 14.53 6.56
C GLN A 107 -16.24 13.58 7.14
N PRO A 108 -17.23 14.09 7.91
CA PRO A 108 -18.39 13.31 8.28
C PRO A 108 -19.18 12.82 7.06
N PRO A 109 -19.74 11.60 7.09
CA PRO A 109 -19.77 10.67 8.22
C PRO A 109 -18.53 9.76 8.32
N LEU A 110 -17.62 9.77 7.34
CA LEU A 110 -16.53 8.80 7.22
C LEU A 110 -15.34 9.03 8.15
N ARG A 111 -15.21 10.24 8.69
CA ARG A 111 -14.11 10.57 9.60
C ARG A 111 -14.02 9.64 10.81
N ALA A 112 -15.15 9.28 11.41
CA ALA A 112 -15.18 8.44 12.61
C ALA A 112 -14.64 7.03 12.31
N ILE A 113 -15.16 6.38 11.27
CA ILE A 113 -14.68 5.05 10.88
C ILE A 113 -13.22 5.08 10.43
N THR A 114 -12.78 6.15 9.76
CA THR A 114 -11.38 6.32 9.36
C THR A 114 -10.46 6.40 10.59
N GLU A 115 -10.84 7.17 11.61
CA GLU A 115 -10.09 7.26 12.87
C GLU A 115 -10.05 5.92 13.62
N ASP A 116 -11.11 5.11 13.56
CA ASP A 116 -11.14 3.79 14.20
C ASP A 116 -10.29 2.76 13.44
N VAL A 117 -10.30 2.77 12.12
CA VAL A 117 -9.41 1.92 11.30
C VAL A 117 -7.94 2.28 11.55
N ILE A 118 -7.62 3.58 11.66
CA ILE A 118 -6.27 4.03 12.04
C ILE A 118 -5.84 3.38 13.36
N LYS A 119 -6.69 3.39 14.40
CA LYS A 119 -6.36 2.81 15.71
C LYS A 119 -6.11 1.30 15.63
N GLU A 120 -6.89 0.56 14.85
CA GLU A 120 -6.67 -0.88 14.66
C GLU A 120 -5.34 -1.15 13.94
N VAL A 121 -5.04 -0.40 12.87
CA VAL A 121 -3.76 -0.53 12.14
C VAL A 121 -2.58 -0.12 13.03
N GLN A 122 -2.70 0.94 13.84
CA GLN A 122 -1.69 1.31 14.83
C GLN A 122 -1.45 0.19 15.85
N SER A 123 -2.53 -0.44 16.33
CA SER A 123 -2.44 -1.53 17.31
C SER A 123 -1.72 -2.73 16.71
N LEU A 124 -2.04 -3.10 15.46
CA LEU A 124 -1.28 -4.10 14.71
C LEU A 124 0.19 -3.70 14.68
N LEU A 125 0.54 -2.54 14.10
CA LEU A 125 1.91 -2.05 13.96
C LEU A 125 2.71 -2.11 15.27
N CYS A 126 2.14 -1.62 16.37
CA CYS A 126 2.76 -1.68 17.69
C CYS A 126 3.05 -3.12 18.15
N SER A 127 2.18 -4.08 17.82
CA SER A 127 2.37 -5.49 18.19
C SER A 127 3.48 -6.21 17.40
N ALA A 128 3.99 -5.63 16.30
CA ALA A 128 5.15 -6.14 15.57
C ALA A 128 6.35 -5.18 15.61
N ASP A 129 6.51 -4.47 16.73
CA ASP A 129 7.66 -3.58 16.98
C ASP A 129 7.82 -2.43 15.96
N ALA A 130 6.75 -2.09 15.21
CA ALA A 130 6.72 -0.99 14.24
C ALA A 130 6.12 0.30 14.84
N GLY A 131 6.49 0.62 16.08
CA GLY A 131 5.91 1.71 16.87
C GLY A 131 6.09 3.11 16.25
N GLU A 132 7.19 3.34 15.53
CA GLU A 132 7.42 4.62 14.84
C GLU A 132 6.42 4.83 13.69
N ILE A 133 6.18 3.78 12.89
CA ILE A 133 5.18 3.79 11.81
C ILE A 133 3.78 3.98 12.41
N ALA A 134 3.47 3.27 13.49
CA ALA A 134 2.20 3.42 14.20
C ALA A 134 1.98 4.86 14.66
N SER A 135 2.97 5.47 15.30
CA SER A 135 2.88 6.85 15.81
C SER A 135 2.67 7.88 14.68
N ALA A 136 3.33 7.70 13.54
CA ALA A 136 3.22 8.61 12.40
C ALA A 136 1.93 8.44 11.58
N LEU A 137 1.30 7.25 11.63
CA LEU A 137 0.19 6.88 10.75
C LEU A 137 -0.97 7.88 10.72
N PRO A 138 -1.52 8.39 11.83
CA PRO A 138 -2.67 9.30 11.79
C PRO A 138 -2.36 10.59 11.03
N THR A 139 -1.17 11.15 11.25
CA THR A 139 -0.71 12.37 10.57
C THR A 139 -0.47 12.12 9.09
N GLN A 140 0.12 10.97 8.74
CA GLN A 140 0.37 10.61 7.36
C GLN A 140 -0.92 10.34 6.58
N VAL A 141 -1.91 9.64 7.17
CA VAL A 141 -3.23 9.43 6.55
C VAL A 141 -3.87 10.77 6.25
N ARG A 142 -3.91 11.69 7.23
CA ARG A 142 -4.45 13.05 7.03
C ARG A 142 -3.70 13.78 5.91
N ALA A 143 -2.38 13.78 5.93
CA ALA A 143 -1.57 14.47 4.93
C ALA A 143 -1.81 13.92 3.51
N VAL A 144 -1.96 12.60 3.35
CA VAL A 144 -2.31 11.99 2.06
C VAL A 144 -3.71 12.39 1.64
N CYS A 145 -4.70 12.29 2.52
CA CYS A 145 -6.08 12.70 2.23
C CYS A 145 -6.18 14.18 1.84
N ASP A 146 -5.41 15.07 2.48
CA ASP A 146 -5.42 16.50 2.17
C ASP A 146 -4.68 16.81 0.85
N SER A 147 -3.48 16.25 0.65
CA SER A 147 -2.67 16.51 -0.56
C SER A 147 -3.23 15.85 -1.82
N THR A 148 -4.02 14.80 -1.66
CA THR A 148 -4.67 14.06 -2.77
C THR A 148 -6.18 14.12 -2.69
N ALA A 149 -6.74 15.18 -2.11
CA ALA A 149 -8.16 15.27 -1.77
C ALA A 149 -9.10 14.94 -2.93
N ALA A 150 -8.79 15.38 -4.14
CA ALA A 150 -9.61 15.15 -5.33
C ALA A 150 -9.35 13.78 -6.02
N ASN A 151 -8.36 13.01 -5.57
CA ASN A 151 -7.96 11.77 -6.22
C ASN A 151 -8.83 10.59 -5.76
N HIS A 152 -8.92 9.59 -6.65
CA HIS A 152 -9.47 8.28 -6.34
C HIS A 152 -8.33 7.32 -6.01
N SER A 153 -8.51 6.49 -4.98
CA SER A 153 -7.55 5.44 -4.65
C SER A 153 -7.49 4.38 -5.77
N SER A 154 -6.36 3.70 -5.89
CA SER A 154 -6.17 2.59 -6.85
C SER A 154 -7.23 1.51 -6.70
N MET A 155 -7.52 1.11 -5.45
CA MET A 155 -8.51 0.08 -5.16
C MET A 155 -9.93 0.49 -5.58
N ARG A 156 -10.30 1.76 -5.41
CA ARG A 156 -11.58 2.27 -5.91
C ARG A 156 -11.63 2.20 -7.44
N VAL A 157 -10.58 2.67 -8.11
CA VAL A 157 -10.50 2.65 -9.58
C VAL A 157 -10.57 1.22 -10.12
N ASP A 158 -9.87 0.27 -9.51
CA ASP A 158 -9.92 -1.15 -9.88
C ASP A 158 -11.32 -1.73 -9.68
N MET A 159 -11.98 -1.41 -8.57
CA MET A 159 -13.34 -1.87 -8.27
C MET A 159 -14.37 -1.29 -9.25
N GLU A 160 -14.29 0.00 -9.60
CA GLU A 160 -15.16 0.63 -10.61
C GLU A 160 -14.89 0.09 -12.02
N SER A 161 -13.65 -0.33 -12.30
CA SER A 161 -13.24 -0.89 -13.59
C SER A 161 -13.46 -2.40 -13.71
N GLY A 162 -14.02 -3.05 -12.69
CA GLY A 162 -14.20 -4.50 -12.66
C GLY A 162 -12.91 -5.30 -12.74
N LYS A 163 -11.88 -4.83 -12.04
CA LYS A 163 -10.60 -5.52 -11.88
C LYS A 163 -10.48 -6.08 -10.47
N ARG A 164 -9.61 -7.08 -10.34
CA ARG A 164 -9.17 -7.54 -9.01
C ARG A 164 -8.44 -6.41 -8.30
N THR A 165 -8.74 -6.26 -7.03
CA THR A 165 -8.10 -5.32 -6.14
C THR A 165 -6.87 -5.92 -5.48
N GLU A 166 -6.11 -5.06 -4.83
CA GLU A 166 -4.92 -5.39 -4.04
C GLU A 166 -5.23 -5.69 -2.56
N ILE A 167 -6.51 -5.94 -2.21
CA ILE A 167 -6.97 -6.11 -0.83
C ILE A 167 -6.23 -7.23 -0.08
N ASP A 168 -5.92 -8.33 -0.76
CA ASP A 168 -5.21 -9.48 -0.18
C ASP A 168 -3.76 -9.13 0.17
N ALA A 169 -3.09 -8.33 -0.66
CA ALA A 169 -1.71 -7.92 -0.46
C ALA A 169 -1.57 -6.77 0.54
N ILE A 170 -2.65 -6.02 0.81
CA ILE A 170 -2.65 -4.90 1.75
C ILE A 170 -3.24 -5.34 3.09
N VAL A 171 -4.56 -5.50 3.15
CA VAL A 171 -5.26 -5.80 4.41
C VAL A 171 -5.14 -7.27 4.76
N GLY A 172 -5.29 -8.17 3.78
CA GLY A 172 -5.14 -9.60 4.00
C GLY A 172 -3.75 -9.98 4.55
N TRP A 173 -2.71 -9.30 4.08
CA TRP A 173 -1.35 -9.47 4.61
C TRP A 173 -1.24 -9.00 6.07
N LEU A 174 -1.78 -7.82 6.40
CA LEU A 174 -1.82 -7.31 7.79
C LEU A 174 -2.59 -8.24 8.73
N LEU A 175 -3.69 -8.84 8.27
CA LEU A 175 -4.50 -9.75 9.12
C LEU A 175 -3.82 -11.11 9.33
N SER A 176 -3.05 -11.60 8.36
CA SER A 176 -2.54 -12.99 8.37
C SER A 176 -1.07 -13.15 8.78
N ARG A 177 -0.24 -12.11 8.64
CA ARG A 177 1.23 -12.23 8.76
C ARG A 177 1.87 -11.34 9.80
N PHE A 178 1.08 -10.58 10.58
CA PHE A 178 1.64 -9.55 11.44
C PHE A 178 2.33 -10.10 12.69
N THR A 179 1.61 -10.85 13.53
CA THR A 179 2.16 -11.49 14.73
C THR A 179 1.43 -12.80 15.04
N PRO A 180 2.01 -13.71 15.85
CA PRO A 180 1.30 -14.90 16.32
C PRO A 180 0.04 -14.60 17.13
N HIS A 181 0.00 -13.46 17.83
CA HIS A 181 -1.07 -13.04 18.74
C HIS A 181 -1.44 -11.57 18.45
N PRO A 182 -2.07 -11.29 17.30
CA PRO A 182 -2.40 -9.93 16.94
C PRO A 182 -3.54 -9.40 17.83
N PRO A 183 -3.61 -8.08 18.08
CA PRO A 183 -4.77 -7.47 18.71
C PRO A 183 -6.03 -7.68 17.87
N ALA A 184 -7.20 -7.51 18.49
CA ALA A 184 -8.49 -7.59 17.80
C ALA A 184 -8.59 -6.48 16.73
N THR A 185 -9.04 -6.88 15.54
CA THR A 185 -9.20 -5.99 14.37
C THR A 185 -10.56 -6.17 13.70
N PRO A 186 -11.68 -6.04 14.45
CA PRO A 186 -13.01 -6.28 13.91
C PRO A 186 -13.34 -5.39 12.72
N ILE A 187 -12.98 -4.10 12.76
CA ILE A 187 -13.32 -3.16 11.70
C ILE A 187 -12.50 -3.47 10.45
N LEU A 188 -11.20 -3.67 10.60
CA LEU A 188 -10.32 -3.97 9.48
C LEU A 188 -10.66 -5.32 8.82
N SER A 189 -11.06 -6.32 9.62
CA SER A 189 -11.55 -7.61 9.12
C SER A 189 -12.86 -7.47 8.35
N GLU A 190 -13.81 -6.68 8.87
CA GLU A 190 -15.07 -6.41 8.18
C GLU A 190 -14.84 -5.66 6.85
N LEU A 191 -13.93 -4.69 6.82
CA LEU A 191 -13.55 -3.99 5.59
C LEU A 191 -12.93 -4.93 4.57
N TYR A 192 -12.06 -5.85 5.00
CA TYR A 192 -11.48 -6.87 4.14
C TYR A 192 -12.58 -7.72 3.49
N ASP A 193 -13.47 -8.29 4.30
CA ASP A 193 -14.56 -9.15 3.82
C ASP A 193 -15.53 -8.40 2.90
N ALA A 194 -15.86 -7.14 3.24
CA ALA A 194 -16.72 -6.30 2.42
C ALA A 194 -16.09 -6.01 1.04
N VAL A 195 -14.79 -5.70 0.99
CA VAL A 195 -14.09 -5.50 -0.28
C VAL A 195 -14.03 -6.79 -1.08
N LYS A 196 -13.72 -7.94 -0.47
CA LYS A 196 -13.71 -9.25 -1.15
C LYS A 196 -15.07 -9.60 -1.73
N LYS A 197 -16.15 -9.36 -0.97
CA LYS A 197 -17.51 -9.57 -1.44
C LYS A 197 -17.82 -8.68 -2.64
N ARG A 198 -17.54 -7.38 -2.54
CA ARG A 198 -17.81 -6.42 -3.62
C ARG A 198 -16.99 -6.71 -4.87
N GLU A 199 -15.71 -7.06 -4.71
CA GLU A 199 -14.85 -7.53 -5.79
C GLU A 199 -15.46 -8.74 -6.53
N SER A 200 -15.95 -9.74 -5.78
CA SER A 200 -16.60 -10.92 -6.36
C SER A 200 -17.86 -10.58 -7.15
N GLU A 201 -18.68 -9.65 -6.64
CA GLU A 201 -19.90 -9.18 -7.32
C GLU A 201 -19.57 -8.49 -8.65
N VAL A 202 -18.54 -7.63 -8.67
CA VAL A 202 -18.18 -6.88 -9.88
C VAL A 202 -17.49 -7.78 -10.92
N LEU A 203 -16.72 -8.78 -10.49
CA LEU A 203 -16.06 -9.74 -11.38
C LEU A 203 -17.01 -10.77 -11.99
N GLY A 204 -18.29 -10.78 -11.59
CA GLY A 204 -19.32 -11.63 -12.18
C GLY A 204 -19.24 -13.10 -11.75
N ALA A 205 -18.94 -13.34 -10.46
CA ALA A 205 -19.03 -14.68 -9.86
C ALA A 205 -20.48 -15.12 -9.61
#